data_AF-A0A821EGK7-F1
#
_entry.id   AF-A0A821EGK7-F1
#
_cell.length_a   1.000
_cell.length_b   1.000
_cell.length_c   1.000
_cell.angle_alpha   90.00
_cell.angle_beta   90.00
_cell.angle_gamma   90.00
#
_symmetry.space_group_name_H-M   'P 1'
#
loop_
_entity.id
_entity.type
_entity.pdbx_description
1 polymer ?
#
loop_
_entity_poly.entity_id
_entity_poly.type
_entity_poly.pdbx_seq_one_letter_code
_entity_poly.pdbx_strand_id
1 'polypeptide(L)' 'CLISLLYLNNESVNVWSHAIGAALFIYFFFRDIFMGKALPLLTSSADYYIILFYTFSVIVSLFIFTFYEYNRLVLSTFFD' A
#
# COMPACT_ATOMS: atom_id res chain seq x y z
N CYS A 1 -11.69 -18.30 -0.84
CA CYS A 1 -11.19 -16.94 -1.12
C CYS A 1 -10.09 -16.55 -0.15
N LEU A 2 -10.35 -16.11 1.09
CA LEU A 2 -9.27 -15.67 2.01
C LEU A 2 -8.21 -16.74 2.30
N ILE A 3 -8.60 -18.02 2.25
CA ILE A 3 -7.70 -19.15 2.50
C ILE A 3 -6.58 -19.23 1.45
N SER A 4 -6.78 -18.74 0.20
CA SER A 4 -5.71 -18.76 -0.81
C SER A 4 -4.54 -17.85 -0.44
N LEU A 5 -4.75 -16.83 0.39
CA LEU A 5 -3.69 -15.96 0.94
C LEU A 5 -2.82 -16.65 1.99
N LEU A 6 -3.28 -17.77 2.54
CA LEU A 6 -2.57 -18.55 3.56
C LEU A 6 -1.69 -19.63 2.93
N TYR A 7 -1.87 -19.92 1.64
CA TYR A 7 -1.00 -20.81 0.90
C TYR A 7 0.18 -20.04 0.34
N LEU A 8 1.39 -20.53 0.60
CA LEU A 8 2.61 -19.92 0.10
C LEU A 8 2.76 -20.25 -1.39
N ASN A 9 2.46 -19.28 -2.24
CA ASN A 9 2.73 -19.29 -3.67
C ASN A 9 3.18 -17.88 -4.13
N ASN A 10 3.70 -17.77 -5.36
CA ASN A 10 4.21 -16.50 -5.87
C ASN A 10 3.16 -15.37 -5.84
N GLU A 11 1.90 -15.70 -6.11
CA GLU A 11 0.79 -14.76 -6.10
C GLU A 11 0.48 -14.23 -4.69
N SER A 12 0.48 -15.12 -3.69
CA SER A 12 0.29 -14.77 -2.29
C SER A 12 1.39 -13.83 -1.79
N VAL A 13 2.64 -14.06 -2.19
CA VAL A 13 3.79 -13.20 -1.83
C VAL A 13 3.60 -11.80 -2.41
N ASN A 14 3.17 -11.70 -3.67
CA ASN A 14 2.88 -10.42 -4.31
C ASN A 14 1.79 -9.65 -3.53
N VAL A 15 0.65 -10.30 -3.24
CA VAL A 15 -0.44 -9.67 -2.47
C VAL A 15 0.05 -9.19 -1.11
N TRP A 16 0.76 -10.02 -0.35
CA TRP A 16 1.28 -9.65 0.96
C TRP A 16 2.31 -8.53 0.89
N SER A 17 3.18 -8.52 -0.11
CA SER A 17 4.21 -7.48 -0.26
C SER A 17 3.59 -6.10 -0.50
N HIS A 18 2.56 -6.01 -1.37
CA HIS A 18 1.86 -4.77 -1.62
C HIS A 18 0.97 -4.37 -0.44
N ALA A 19 0.33 -5.32 0.23
CA ALA A 19 -0.49 -5.06 1.42
C ALA A 19 0.35 -4.50 2.59
N ILE A 20 1.53 -5.08 2.84
CA ILE A 20 2.47 -4.59 3.85
C ILE A 20 3.00 -3.20 3.45
N GLY A 21 3.36 -3.01 2.17
CA GLY A 21 3.74 -1.71 1.65
C GLY A 21 2.66 -0.66 1.88
N ALA A 22 1.40 -0.97 1.58
CA ALA A 22 0.27 -0.06 1.77
C ALA A 22 0.13 0.31 3.25
N ALA A 23 0.20 -0.67 4.16
CA ALA A 23 0.13 -0.43 5.60
C ALA A 23 1.26 0.49 6.10
N LEU A 24 2.49 0.31 5.60
CA LEU A 24 3.62 1.17 5.93
C LEU A 24 3.43 2.61 5.44
N PHE A 25 2.98 2.81 4.20
CA PHE A 25 2.73 4.14 3.66
C PHE A 25 1.54 4.83 4.33
N ILE A 26 0.50 4.09 4.73
CA ILE A 26 -0.59 4.62 5.56
C ILE A 26 -0.04 5.08 6.92
N TYR A 27 0.83 4.28 7.55
CA TYR A 27 1.47 4.67 8.79
C TYR A 27 2.29 5.96 8.63
N PHE A 28 3.10 6.07 7.57
CA PHE A 28 3.85 7.30 7.27
C PHE A 28 2.93 8.48 7.01
N PHE A 29 1.83 8.29 6.26
CA PHE A 29 0.82 9.32 6.04
C PHE A 29 0.28 9.85 7.37
N PHE A 30 -0.13 8.98 8.29
CA PHE A 30 -0.61 9.41 9.61
C PHE A 30 0.48 10.09 10.46
N ARG A 31 1.68 9.50 10.51
CA ARG A 31 2.78 10.03 11.31
C ARG A 31 3.25 11.40 10.81
N ASP A 32 3.40 11.56 9.50
CA ASP A 32 4.07 12.73 8.93
C ASP A 32 3.10 13.87 8.67
N ILE A 33 1.88 13.55 8.25
CA ILE A 33 0.88 14.54 7.84
C ILE A 33 -0.03 14.89 9.02
N PHE A 34 -0.66 13.90 9.65
CA PHE A 34 -1.62 14.15 10.74
C PHE A 34 -0.95 14.48 12.07
N MET A 35 0.12 13.77 12.44
CA MET A 35 0.89 14.09 13.65
C MET A 35 1.92 15.20 13.42
N GLY A 36 2.08 15.66 12.18
CA GLY A 36 2.97 16.77 11.81
C GLY A 36 4.44 16.51 12.08
N LYS A 37 4.88 15.25 12.19
CA LYS A 37 6.29 14.94 12.49
C LYS A 37 7.25 15.34 11.37
N ALA A 38 6.74 15.52 10.14
CA ALA A 38 7.54 16.00 9.03
C ALA A 38 7.57 17.55 8.93
N LEU A 39 6.70 18.29 9.62
CA LEU A 39 6.65 19.77 9.53
C LEU A 39 8.00 20.47 9.76
N PRO A 40 8.82 20.08 10.77
CA PRO A 40 10.11 20.73 11.01
C PRO A 40 11.14 20.55 9.88
N LEU A 41 10.92 19.59 8.98
CA LEU A 41 11.80 19.27 7.87
C LEU A 41 11.37 19.95 6.56
N LEU A 42 10.19 20.58 6.53
CA LEU A 42 9.66 21.25 5.35
C LEU A 42 10.27 22.65 5.24
N THR A 43 10.72 22.99 4.03
CA THR A 43 11.29 24.31 3.72
C THR A 43 10.23 25.29 3.23
N SER A 44 9.12 24.76 2.68
CA SER A 44 8.00 25.54 2.18
C SER A 44 6.66 24.83 2.40
N SER A 45 5.55 25.57 2.32
CA SER A 45 4.21 24.98 2.31
C SER A 45 3.94 24.12 1.07
N ALA A 46 4.66 24.33 -0.04
CA ALA A 46 4.55 23.51 -1.23
C ALA A 46 5.07 22.09 -1.00
N ASP A 47 6.14 21.94 -0.21
CA ASP A 47 6.75 20.65 0.14
C ASP A 47 5.73 19.72 0.83
N TYR A 48 4.87 20.30 1.68
CA TYR A 48 3.77 19.59 2.34
C TYR A 48 2.82 18.96 1.33
N TYR A 49 2.34 19.74 0.36
CA TYR A 49 1.39 19.26 -0.64
C TYR A 49 2.01 18.23 -1.58
N ILE A 50 3.30 18.38 -1.92
CA ILE A 50 4.03 17.40 -2.74
C ILE A 50 4.11 16.05 -2.01
N ILE A 51 4.52 16.05 -0.73
CA ILE A 51 4.61 14.84 0.07
C ILE A 51 3.23 14.21 0.28
N LEU A 52 2.21 15.02 0.54
CA LEU A 52 0.82 14.58 0.67
C LEU A 52 0.36 13.85 -0.59
N PHE A 53 0.54 14.47 -1.75
CA PHE A 53 0.07 13.92 -3.02
C PHE A 53 0.85 12.66 -3.40
N TYR A 54 2.18 12.68 -3.25
CA TYR A 54 3.03 11.51 -3.47
C TYR A 54 2.62 10.33 -2.59
N THR A 55 2.51 10.55 -1.28
CA THR A 55 2.16 9.49 -0.33
C THR A 55 0.78 8.93 -0.63
N PHE A 56 -0.18 9.79 -0.95
CA PHE A 56 -1.52 9.37 -1.33
C PHE A 56 -1.53 8.55 -2.63
N SER A 57 -0.81 8.99 -3.67
CA SER A 57 -0.70 8.24 -4.92
C SER A 57 -0.09 6.86 -4.71
N VAL A 58 0.97 6.74 -3.89
CA VAL A 58 1.58 5.45 -3.56
C VAL A 58 0.59 4.53 -2.85
N ILE A 59 -0.15 5.04 -1.85
CA ILE A 59 -1.17 4.26 -1.14
C ILE A 59 -2.22 3.73 -2.11
N VAL A 60 -2.77 4.59 -2.98
CA VAL A 60 -3.77 4.21 -3.99
C VAL A 60 -3.22 3.15 -4.93
N SER A 61 -2.00 3.33 -5.45
CA SER A 61 -1.36 2.35 -6.33
C SER A 61 -1.20 0.99 -5.64
N LEU A 62 -0.70 0.97 -4.40
CA LEU A 62 -0.51 -0.27 -3.65
C LEU A 62 -1.84 -0.98 -3.37
N PHE A 63 -2.91 -0.24 -3.06
CA PHE A 63 -4.24 -0.83 -2.92
C PHE A 63 -4.76 -1.45 -4.21
N ILE A 64 -4.61 -0.75 -5.34
CA ILE A 64 -5.04 -1.26 -6.65
C ILE A 64 -4.28 -2.54 -7.01
N PHE A 65 -2.95 -2.55 -6.83
CA PHE A 65 -2.12 -3.74 -7.09
C PHE A 65 -2.47 -4.90 -6.15
N THR A 66 -2.62 -4.64 -4.85
CA THR A 66 -3.03 -5.66 -3.87
C THR A 66 -4.36 -6.29 -4.27
N PHE A 67 -5.35 -5.47 -4.68
CA PHE A 67 -6.66 -5.98 -5.09
C PHE A 67 -6.58 -6.77 -6.40
N TYR A 68 -5.83 -6.28 -7.39
CA TYR A 68 -5.62 -6.96 -8.66
C TYR A 68 -5.01 -8.36 -8.45
N GLU A 69 -3.92 -8.43 -7.69
CA GLU A 69 -3.21 -9.68 -7.40
C GLU A 69 -4.05 -10.64 -6.56
N TYR A 70 -4.84 -10.12 -5.62
CA TYR A 70 -5.77 -10.95 -4.84
C TYR A 70 -6.80 -11.63 -5.76
N ASN A 71 -7.40 -10.89 -6.70
CA ASN A 71 -8.34 -11.47 -7.65
C ASN A 71 -7.66 -12.49 -8.58
N ARG A 72 -6.41 -12.23 -9.01
CA ARG A 72 -5.63 -13.17 -9.81
C ARG A 72 -5.33 -14.46 -9.05
N LEU A 73 -4.89 -14.35 -7.79
CA LEU A 73 -4.66 -15.48 -6.89
C LEU A 73 -5.94 -16.31 -6.73
N VAL A 74 -7.06 -15.65 -6.45
CA VAL A 74 -8.37 -16.32 -6.30
C VAL A 74 -8.71 -17.12 -7.54
N LEU A 75 -8.62 -16.51 -8.73
CA LEU A 75 -8.88 -17.20 -10.00
C LEU A 75 -7.96 -18.41 -10.19
N SER A 76 -6.65 -18.29 -9.95
CA SER A 76 -5.74 -19.43 -10.07
C SER A 76 -6.14 -20.61 -9.16
N THR A 77 -6.49 -20.36 -7.90
CA THR A 77 -6.95 -21.42 -6.98
C THR A 77 -8.26 -22.12 -7.36
N PHE A 78 -9.06 -21.57 -8.28
CA PHE A 78 -10.33 -22.18 -8.70
C PHE A 78 -10.26 -22.88 -10.06
N PHE A 79 -9.27 -22.55 -10.89
CA PHE A 79 -9.13 -23.08 -12.25
C PHE A 79 -7.90 -23.99 -12.43
N ASP A 80 -7.07 -24.13 -11.41
CA ASP A 80 -6.03 -25.18 -11.26
C ASP A 80 -6.56 -26.37 -10.45
#